data_AF-A0A2V2YVJ2-F1
#
_entry.id   AF-A0A2V2YVJ2-F1
#
_cell.length_a   1.000
_cell.length_b   1.000
_cell.length_c   1.000
_cell.angle_alpha   90.00
_cell.angle_beta   90.00
_cell.angle_gamma   90.00
#
_symmetry.space_group_name_H-M   'P 1'
#
loop_
_entity.id
_entity.type
_entity.pdbx_description
1 polymer ?
#
loop_
_entity_poly.entity_id
_entity_poly.type
_entity_poly.pdbx_seq_one_letter_code
_entity_poly.pdbx_strand_id
1 'polypeptide(L)'
;MKRKTKTFYFVTVSVIAGVAAVALYYWWTAPYSLPKVEDGITLDQYGLTFEGEQEAQLAIEALPASDQIAELKEKMEKAPDNLAYSNALRIQMREAGMTEDYISYVQQLKPATPELQLQQALAYVDLLQDPDLGTASLGQISMRSISLLNEIINERPYDWFAHYARGLNNLYWPSGLQRTDKAIQDLGYCLAVAKQLEGQLDLAIWPLTYIAYGDALVKDGQVKKGIEVWKDGFRKYKTDDALSRRAGLSEQGARDTVRGERGIDEFRRPDPSVSDLSMVWDDMNRGE
;
A
#
# COMPACT_ATOMS: atom_id res chain seq x y z
N MET A 1 3.21 7.38 58.22
CA MET A 1 3.28 6.26 57.24
C MET A 1 2.62 6.53 55.89
N LYS A 2 1.42 7.16 55.80
CA LYS A 2 0.68 7.35 54.53
C LYS A 2 1.40 8.13 53.40
N ARG A 3 2.38 8.98 53.70
CA ARG A 3 3.08 9.83 52.71
C ARG A 3 4.11 9.06 51.87
N LYS A 4 4.84 8.10 52.49
CA LYS A 4 5.86 7.29 51.80
C LYS A 4 5.24 6.35 50.76
N THR A 5 4.05 5.83 51.04
CA THR A 5 3.32 4.93 50.12
C THR A 5 2.90 5.65 48.84
N LYS A 6 2.40 6.90 48.93
CA LYS A 6 2.01 7.69 47.74
C LYS A 6 3.20 8.02 46.84
N THR A 7 4.36 8.36 47.41
CA THR A 7 5.58 8.64 46.64
C THR A 7 6.08 7.38 45.93
N PHE A 8 6.05 6.22 46.58
CA PHE A 8 6.43 4.95 45.96
C PHE A 8 5.54 4.60 44.77
N TYR A 9 4.21 4.70 44.92
CA TYR A 9 3.27 4.47 43.81
C TYR A 9 3.50 5.42 42.63
N PHE A 10 3.74 6.70 42.90
CA PHE A 10 3.99 7.68 41.85
C PHE A 10 5.27 7.38 41.05
N VAL A 11 6.35 6.99 41.74
CA VAL A 11 7.61 6.60 41.09
C VAL A 11 7.42 5.34 40.25
N THR A 12 6.76 4.30 40.79
CA THR A 12 6.51 3.06 40.05
C THR A 12 5.67 3.28 38.79
N VAL A 13 4.58 4.07 38.88
CA VAL A 13 3.74 4.40 37.72
C VAL A 13 4.55 5.17 36.66
N SER A 14 5.39 6.12 37.08
CA SER A 14 6.24 6.89 36.17
C SER A 14 7.28 6.01 35.45
N VAL A 15 7.90 5.06 36.17
CA VAL A 15 8.85 4.11 35.58
C VAL A 15 8.15 3.20 34.57
N ILE A 16 6.98 2.65 34.91
CA ILE A 16 6.21 1.79 34.00
C ILE A 16 5.81 2.57 32.73
N ALA A 17 5.32 3.80 32.88
CA ALA A 17 4.97 4.66 31.76
C ALA A 17 6.18 4.96 30.87
N GLY A 18 7.35 5.22 31.46
CA GLY A 18 8.60 5.43 30.73
C GLY A 18 9.03 4.20 29.93
N VAL A 19 8.98 3.01 30.53
CA VAL A 19 9.30 1.74 29.85
C VAL A 19 8.33 1.46 28.71
N ALA A 20 7.03 1.67 28.93
CA ALA A 20 6.01 1.48 27.89
C ALA A 20 6.21 2.44 26.71
N ALA A 21 6.52 3.71 26.96
CA ALA A 21 6.80 4.69 25.92
C ALA A 21 8.04 4.32 25.09
N VAL A 22 9.11 3.85 25.76
CA VAL A 22 10.33 3.37 25.08
C VAL A 22 10.04 2.13 24.24
N ALA A 23 9.31 1.16 24.78
CA ALA A 23 8.94 -0.05 24.04
C ALA A 23 8.06 0.28 22.82
N LEU A 24 7.09 1.19 22.98
CA LEU A 24 6.25 1.67 21.87
C LEU A 24 7.08 2.39 20.81
N TYR A 25 8.03 3.23 21.21
CA TYR A 25 8.94 3.91 20.28
C TYR A 25 9.81 2.92 19.51
N TYR A 26 10.38 1.92 20.19
CA TYR A 26 11.15 0.87 19.52
C TYR A 26 10.29 0.06 18.56
N TRP A 27 9.10 -0.35 18.97
CA TRP A 27 8.17 -1.06 18.07
C TRP A 27 7.76 -0.19 16.87
N TRP A 28 7.55 1.11 17.09
CA TRP A 28 7.18 2.07 16.05
C TRP A 28 8.28 2.26 15.00
N THR A 29 9.55 2.31 15.43
CA THR A 29 10.71 2.63 14.60
C THR A 29 11.52 1.43 14.15
N ALA A 30 11.27 0.24 14.70
CA ALA A 30 12.01 -0.97 14.34
C ALA A 30 11.96 -1.23 12.83
N PRO A 31 13.09 -1.62 12.21
CA PRO A 31 13.10 -2.03 10.82
C PRO A 31 12.24 -3.28 10.62
N TYR A 32 11.69 -3.42 9.43
CA TYR A 32 10.98 -4.63 9.03
C TYR A 32 11.97 -5.76 8.77
N SER A 33 11.55 -6.98 9.08
CA SER A 33 12.25 -8.19 8.67
C SER A 33 11.74 -8.59 7.28
N LEU A 34 12.33 -8.03 6.24
CA LEU A 34 11.94 -8.34 4.86
C LEU A 34 12.48 -9.71 4.43
N PRO A 35 11.75 -10.47 3.61
CA PRO A 35 12.32 -11.65 2.97
C PRO A 35 13.45 -11.24 2.02
N LYS A 36 14.34 -12.18 1.71
CA LYS A 36 15.36 -11.96 0.69
C LYS A 36 14.78 -12.21 -0.69
N VAL A 37 15.15 -11.37 -1.65
CA VAL A 37 14.88 -11.60 -3.07
C VAL A 37 15.94 -12.58 -3.57
N GLU A 38 15.53 -13.83 -3.81
CA GLU A 38 16.41 -14.94 -4.18
C GLU A 38 15.86 -15.65 -5.44
N ASP A 39 16.72 -16.39 -6.13
CA ASP A 39 16.30 -17.21 -7.26
C ASP A 39 15.45 -18.40 -6.79
N GLY A 40 14.41 -18.74 -7.54
CA GLY A 40 13.55 -19.89 -7.27
C GLY A 40 12.24 -19.60 -6.52
N ILE A 41 11.99 -18.36 -6.13
CA ILE A 41 10.65 -17.93 -5.69
C ILE A 41 9.72 -17.87 -6.92
N THR A 42 8.55 -18.49 -6.84
CA THR A 42 7.59 -18.56 -7.94
C THR A 42 6.73 -17.29 -8.03
N LEU A 43 6.13 -17.05 -9.20
CA LEU A 43 5.17 -15.94 -9.38
C LEU A 43 3.98 -16.05 -8.42
N ASP A 44 3.48 -17.26 -8.19
CA ASP A 44 2.42 -17.56 -7.22
C ASP A 44 2.82 -17.16 -5.79
N GLN A 45 4.07 -17.45 -5.37
CA GLN A 45 4.56 -17.03 -4.05
C GLN A 45 4.68 -15.51 -3.91
N TYR A 46 4.95 -14.80 -5.00
CA TYR A 46 4.89 -13.33 -5.03
C TYR A 46 3.46 -12.78 -5.12
N GLY A 47 2.45 -13.61 -5.39
CA GLY A 47 1.08 -13.18 -5.69
C GLY A 47 0.95 -12.48 -7.04
N LEU A 48 1.74 -12.92 -8.04
CA LEU A 48 1.85 -12.31 -9.37
C LEU A 48 1.36 -13.24 -10.49
N THR A 49 0.29 -13.99 -10.23
CA THR A 49 -0.44 -14.83 -11.20
C THR A 49 -1.87 -14.30 -11.32
N PHE A 50 -2.33 -14.01 -12.53
CA PHE A 50 -3.55 -13.20 -12.76
C PHE A 50 -4.52 -13.81 -13.77
N GLU A 51 -4.36 -15.09 -14.14
CA GLU A 51 -5.20 -15.74 -15.14
C GLU A 51 -6.68 -15.71 -14.72
N GLY A 52 -6.96 -15.94 -13.43
CA GLY A 52 -8.31 -15.86 -12.88
C GLY A 52 -8.87 -14.44 -12.84
N GLU A 53 -8.05 -13.45 -12.54
CA GLU A 53 -8.42 -12.03 -12.53
C GLU A 53 -8.76 -11.53 -13.93
N GLN A 54 -8.04 -11.96 -14.96
CA GLN A 54 -8.31 -11.60 -16.36
C GLN A 54 -9.68 -12.13 -16.83
N GLU A 55 -9.97 -13.41 -16.58
CA GLU A 55 -11.27 -13.98 -16.92
C GLU A 55 -12.41 -13.28 -16.16
N ALA A 56 -12.18 -12.98 -14.88
CA ALA A 56 -13.13 -12.23 -14.06
C ALA A 56 -13.36 -10.81 -14.58
N GLN A 57 -12.31 -10.10 -15.02
CA GLN A 57 -12.40 -8.76 -15.58
C GLN A 57 -13.33 -8.70 -16.80
N LEU A 58 -13.19 -9.65 -17.74
CA LEU A 58 -14.10 -9.75 -18.89
C LEU A 58 -15.55 -10.00 -18.45
N ALA A 59 -15.76 -10.81 -17.41
CA ALA A 59 -17.09 -11.05 -16.86
C ALA A 59 -17.67 -9.80 -16.17
N ILE A 60 -16.83 -8.96 -15.56
CA ILE A 60 -17.23 -7.69 -14.91
C ILE A 60 -17.65 -6.66 -15.96
N GLU A 61 -16.91 -6.53 -17.06
CA GLU A 61 -17.21 -5.61 -18.16
C GLU A 61 -18.52 -5.96 -18.88
N ALA A 62 -18.91 -7.23 -18.86
CA ALA A 62 -20.17 -7.70 -19.41
C ALA A 62 -21.39 -7.44 -18.50
N LEU A 63 -21.19 -7.00 -17.26
CA LEU A 63 -22.30 -6.75 -16.33
C LEU A 63 -23.08 -5.49 -16.70
N PRO A 64 -24.43 -5.50 -16.59
CA PRO A 64 -25.22 -4.29 -16.73
C PRO A 64 -24.98 -3.33 -15.55
N ALA A 65 -24.89 -2.03 -15.85
CA ALA A 65 -24.61 -1.00 -14.84
C ALA A 65 -25.67 -0.89 -13.73
N SER A 66 -26.91 -1.33 -13.96
CA SER A 66 -28.01 -1.22 -12.99
C SER A 66 -27.83 -2.09 -11.75
N ASP A 67 -27.12 -3.22 -11.86
CA ASP A 67 -27.09 -4.27 -10.83
C ASP A 67 -25.67 -4.68 -10.42
N GLN A 68 -24.66 -3.92 -10.85
CA GLN A 68 -23.26 -4.32 -10.79
C GLN A 68 -22.76 -4.60 -9.36
N ILE A 69 -23.16 -3.81 -8.36
CA ILE A 69 -22.79 -4.05 -6.94
C ILE A 69 -23.34 -5.37 -6.41
N ALA A 70 -24.61 -5.71 -6.71
CA ALA A 70 -25.24 -6.93 -6.21
C ALA A 70 -24.61 -8.17 -6.86
N GLU A 71 -24.40 -8.12 -8.18
CA GLU A 71 -23.72 -9.17 -8.94
C GLU A 71 -22.28 -9.39 -8.47
N LEU A 72 -21.53 -8.31 -8.23
CA LEU A 72 -20.15 -8.40 -7.72
C LEU A 72 -20.06 -9.00 -6.33
N LYS A 73 -21.02 -8.70 -5.44
CA LYS A 73 -21.12 -9.36 -4.12
C LYS A 73 -21.31 -10.87 -4.28
N GLU A 74 -22.24 -11.30 -5.13
CA GLU A 74 -22.46 -12.72 -5.38
C GLU A 74 -21.21 -13.41 -5.96
N LYS A 75 -20.50 -12.75 -6.89
CA LYS A 75 -19.26 -13.29 -7.47
C LYS A 75 -18.14 -13.40 -6.44
N MET A 76 -17.98 -12.40 -5.59
CA MET A 76 -17.00 -12.38 -4.50
C MET A 76 -17.29 -13.45 -3.42
N GLU A 77 -18.56 -13.76 -3.15
CA GLU A 77 -18.94 -14.88 -2.27
C GLU A 77 -18.56 -16.24 -2.85
N LYS A 78 -18.64 -16.40 -4.18
CA LYS A 78 -18.31 -17.66 -4.87
C LYS A 78 -16.81 -17.83 -5.12
N ALA A 79 -16.08 -16.74 -5.31
CA ALA A 79 -14.65 -16.71 -5.61
C ALA A 79 -13.95 -15.65 -4.72
N PRO A 80 -13.83 -15.89 -3.40
CA PRO A 80 -13.30 -14.90 -2.45
C PRO A 80 -11.80 -14.64 -2.62
N ASP A 81 -11.07 -15.53 -3.29
CA ASP A 81 -9.66 -15.38 -3.65
C ASP A 81 -9.44 -14.61 -4.95
N ASN A 82 -10.48 -14.31 -5.74
CA ASN A 82 -10.34 -13.55 -6.97
C ASN A 82 -10.28 -12.04 -6.70
N LEU A 83 -9.12 -11.43 -6.97
CA LEU A 83 -8.89 -10.02 -6.67
C LEU A 83 -9.69 -9.09 -7.58
N ALA A 84 -10.04 -9.50 -8.80
CA ALA A 84 -10.76 -8.63 -9.74
C ALA A 84 -12.17 -8.30 -9.24
N TYR A 85 -12.93 -9.29 -8.76
CA TYR A 85 -14.28 -9.04 -8.23
C TYR A 85 -14.27 -8.14 -7.00
N SER A 86 -13.38 -8.43 -6.06
CA SER A 86 -13.28 -7.67 -4.81
C SER A 86 -12.72 -6.26 -5.03
N ASN A 87 -11.78 -6.07 -5.98
CA ASN A 87 -11.32 -4.76 -6.43
C ASN A 87 -12.44 -3.96 -7.10
N ALA A 88 -13.14 -4.54 -8.08
CA ALA A 88 -14.22 -3.86 -8.79
C ALA A 88 -15.35 -3.44 -7.84
N LEU A 89 -15.73 -4.32 -6.90
CA LEU A 89 -16.73 -3.99 -5.88
C LEU A 89 -16.24 -2.84 -4.99
N ARG A 90 -14.98 -2.86 -4.55
CA ARG A 90 -14.39 -1.79 -3.72
C ARG A 90 -14.43 -0.45 -4.43
N ILE A 91 -14.02 -0.40 -5.69
CA ILE A 91 -13.98 0.84 -6.49
C ILE A 91 -15.40 1.40 -6.67
N GLN A 92 -16.37 0.57 -7.06
CA GLN A 92 -17.76 1.03 -7.22
C GLN A 92 -18.38 1.50 -5.90
N MET A 93 -18.18 0.76 -4.81
CA MET A 93 -18.70 1.17 -3.51
C MET A 93 -18.01 2.44 -3.01
N ARG A 94 -16.71 2.62 -3.24
CA ARG A 94 -15.99 3.87 -2.94
C ARG A 94 -16.58 5.05 -3.70
N GLU A 95 -16.79 4.91 -5.01
CA GLU A 95 -17.36 5.97 -5.86
C GLU A 95 -18.79 6.32 -5.45
N ALA A 96 -19.54 5.37 -4.89
CA ALA A 96 -20.86 5.59 -4.31
C ALA A 96 -20.82 6.14 -2.85
N GLY A 97 -19.64 6.38 -2.26
CA GLY A 97 -19.50 6.83 -0.88
C GLY A 97 -19.78 5.75 0.18
N MET A 98 -19.73 4.47 -0.22
CA MET A 98 -20.08 3.29 0.58
C MET A 98 -18.84 2.49 1.04
N THR A 99 -17.68 3.12 1.18
CA THR A 99 -16.42 2.43 1.54
C THR A 99 -16.51 1.70 2.90
N GLU A 100 -17.19 2.28 3.89
CA GLU A 100 -17.39 1.61 5.19
C GLU A 100 -18.31 0.39 5.10
N ASP A 101 -19.32 0.44 4.23
CA ASP A 101 -20.20 -0.70 3.96
C ASP A 101 -19.43 -1.83 3.28
N TYR A 102 -18.51 -1.50 2.36
CA TYR A 102 -17.61 -2.48 1.74
C TYR A 102 -16.75 -3.18 2.79
N ILE A 103 -16.10 -2.42 3.68
CA ILE A 103 -15.28 -2.98 4.77
C ILE A 103 -16.11 -3.90 5.66
N SER A 104 -17.32 -3.47 6.03
CA SER A 104 -18.24 -4.25 6.87
C SER A 104 -18.68 -5.54 6.17
N TYR A 105 -18.91 -5.50 4.86
CA TYR A 105 -19.26 -6.66 4.05
C TYR A 105 -18.12 -7.68 3.98
N VAL A 106 -16.90 -7.24 3.62
CA VAL A 106 -15.71 -8.11 3.51
C VAL A 106 -15.43 -8.84 4.82
N GLN A 107 -15.57 -8.17 5.97
CA GLN A 107 -15.34 -8.77 7.30
C GLN A 107 -16.29 -9.94 7.62
N GLN A 108 -17.48 -9.96 7.02
CA GLN A 108 -18.49 -11.00 7.24
C GLN A 108 -18.28 -12.22 6.34
N LEU A 109 -17.55 -12.07 5.23
CA LEU A 109 -17.31 -13.16 4.29
C LEU A 109 -16.41 -14.26 4.88
N LYS A 110 -16.66 -15.49 4.40
CA LYS A 110 -15.92 -16.70 4.78
C LYS A 110 -15.67 -17.58 3.55
N PRO A 111 -14.47 -18.17 3.40
CA PRO A 111 -13.29 -18.00 4.26
C PRO A 111 -12.72 -16.58 4.16
N ALA A 112 -12.05 -16.12 5.23
CA ALA A 112 -11.28 -14.88 5.18
C ALA A 112 -9.96 -15.20 4.47
N THR A 113 -9.86 -14.87 3.18
CA THR A 113 -8.66 -15.11 2.38
C THR A 113 -7.71 -13.91 2.47
N PRO A 114 -6.40 -14.10 2.25
CA PRO A 114 -5.46 -12.98 2.18
C PRO A 114 -5.80 -11.94 1.09
N GLU A 115 -6.46 -12.36 0.00
CA GLU A 115 -6.93 -11.49 -1.07
C GLU A 115 -8.07 -10.57 -0.59
N LEU A 116 -9.02 -11.12 0.19
CA LEU A 116 -10.04 -10.31 0.87
C LEU A 116 -9.43 -9.36 1.90
N GLN A 117 -8.44 -9.82 2.68
CA GLN A 117 -7.73 -8.97 3.65
C GLN A 117 -6.98 -7.83 2.96
N LEU A 118 -6.35 -8.10 1.80
CA LEU A 118 -5.65 -7.09 1.00
C LEU A 118 -6.65 -6.02 0.56
N GLN A 119 -7.79 -6.41 0.00
CA GLN A 119 -8.80 -5.46 -0.45
C GLN A 119 -9.42 -4.68 0.72
N GLN A 120 -9.62 -5.30 1.88
CA GLN A 120 -10.02 -4.58 3.09
C GLN A 120 -8.95 -3.55 3.50
N ALA A 121 -7.67 -3.91 3.42
CA ALA A 121 -6.58 -2.99 3.72
C ALA A 121 -6.54 -1.80 2.75
N LEU A 122 -6.82 -2.03 1.46
CA LEU A 122 -6.93 -0.99 0.43
C LEU A 122 -8.18 -0.13 0.60
N ALA A 123 -9.30 -0.69 1.06
CA ALA A 123 -10.48 0.11 1.40
C ALA A 123 -10.23 1.08 2.57
N TYR A 124 -9.40 0.70 3.54
CA TYR A 124 -8.92 1.66 4.54
C TYR A 124 -8.04 2.76 3.92
N VAL A 125 -7.25 2.46 2.88
CA VAL A 125 -6.52 3.50 2.13
C VAL A 125 -7.49 4.44 1.40
N ASP A 126 -8.59 3.91 0.86
CA ASP A 126 -9.64 4.72 0.24
C ASP A 126 -10.27 5.69 1.24
N LEU A 127 -10.52 5.26 2.49
CA LEU A 127 -11.02 6.15 3.54
C LEU A 127 -10.05 7.30 3.85
N LEU A 128 -8.74 7.17 3.61
CA LEU A 128 -7.79 8.28 3.81
C LEU A 128 -8.03 9.44 2.84
N GLN A 129 -8.83 9.25 1.80
CA GLN A 129 -9.15 10.27 0.78
C GLN A 129 -10.24 11.23 1.25
N ASP A 130 -10.99 10.88 2.30
CA ASP A 130 -12.08 11.69 2.82
C ASP A 130 -11.56 13.06 3.32
N PRO A 131 -12.03 14.19 2.74
CA PRO A 131 -11.60 15.53 3.13
C PRO A 131 -12.03 15.91 4.55
N ASP A 132 -13.06 15.28 5.10
CA ASP A 132 -13.64 15.63 6.40
C ASP A 132 -12.89 14.97 7.57
N LEU A 133 -11.99 14.03 7.29
CA LEU A 133 -11.18 13.38 8.32
C LEU A 133 -10.06 14.27 8.86
N GLY A 134 -10.03 14.42 10.18
CA GLY A 134 -8.89 15.02 10.88
C GLY A 134 -7.65 14.13 10.90
N THR A 135 -6.47 14.72 11.11
CA THR A 135 -5.17 14.02 11.10
C THR A 135 -5.09 12.82 12.05
N ALA A 136 -5.74 12.90 13.22
CA ALA A 136 -5.78 11.78 14.17
C ALA A 136 -6.53 10.56 13.59
N SER A 137 -7.66 10.79 12.92
CA SER A 137 -8.45 9.73 12.26
C SER A 137 -7.68 9.13 11.10
N LEU A 138 -6.99 9.95 10.29
CA LEU A 138 -6.13 9.47 9.20
C LEU A 138 -5.04 8.52 9.71
N GLY A 139 -4.37 8.89 10.81
CA GLY A 139 -3.38 8.02 11.45
C GLY A 139 -3.97 6.69 11.93
N GLN A 140 -5.16 6.70 12.55
CA GLN A 140 -5.83 5.48 13.01
C GLN A 140 -6.26 4.56 11.87
N ILE A 141 -6.87 5.12 10.81
CA ILE A 141 -7.31 4.38 9.63
C ILE A 141 -6.12 3.77 8.91
N SER A 142 -5.05 4.55 8.71
CA SER A 142 -3.81 4.05 8.12
C SER A 142 -3.22 2.90 8.93
N MET A 143 -3.23 2.99 10.27
CA MET A 143 -2.77 1.89 11.13
C MET A 143 -3.60 0.61 11.01
N ARG A 144 -4.92 0.71 10.76
CA ARG A 144 -5.76 -0.48 10.51
C ARG A 144 -5.37 -1.18 9.21
N SER A 145 -5.16 -0.41 8.14
CA SER A 145 -4.64 -0.93 6.87
C SER A 145 -3.27 -1.60 7.06
N ILE A 146 -2.33 -0.93 7.74
CA ILE A 146 -0.98 -1.49 8.02
C ILE A 146 -1.07 -2.78 8.86
N SER A 147 -2.01 -2.86 9.81
CA SER A 147 -2.20 -4.08 10.62
C SER A 147 -2.59 -5.27 9.76
N LEU A 148 -3.58 -5.13 8.88
CA LEU A 148 -4.01 -6.18 7.96
C LEU A 148 -2.88 -6.59 7.01
N LEU A 149 -2.13 -5.63 6.49
CA LEU A 149 -0.99 -5.91 5.62
C LEU A 149 0.13 -6.65 6.35
N ASN A 150 0.35 -6.36 7.64
CA ASN A 150 1.28 -7.14 8.45
C ASN A 150 0.81 -8.58 8.63
N GLU A 151 -0.50 -8.81 8.83
CA GLU A 151 -1.06 -10.17 8.93
C GLU A 151 -0.81 -10.96 7.65
N ILE A 152 -1.12 -10.37 6.48
CA ILE A 152 -0.85 -11.00 5.17
C ILE A 152 0.63 -11.32 5.01
N ILE A 153 1.53 -10.36 5.29
CA ILE A 153 2.99 -10.56 5.14
C ILE A 153 3.52 -11.60 6.14
N ASN A 154 2.95 -11.71 7.33
CA ASN A 154 3.36 -12.75 8.28
C ASN A 154 3.01 -14.15 7.78
N GLU A 155 1.88 -14.32 7.09
CA GLU A 155 1.43 -15.59 6.53
C GLU A 155 2.08 -15.90 5.17
N ARG A 156 2.26 -14.85 4.35
CA ARG A 156 2.81 -14.88 3.00
C ARG A 156 3.95 -13.86 2.90
N PRO A 157 5.17 -14.19 3.37
CA PRO A 157 6.27 -13.24 3.45
C PRO A 157 6.67 -12.61 2.12
N TYR A 158 6.40 -13.29 1.00
CA TYR A 158 6.80 -12.84 -0.33
C TYR A 158 5.71 -12.03 -1.04
N ASP A 159 4.51 -11.89 -0.47
CA ASP A 159 3.35 -11.23 -1.11
C ASP A 159 3.68 -9.80 -1.54
N TRP A 160 3.84 -9.62 -2.85
CA TRP A 160 4.37 -8.38 -3.42
C TRP A 160 3.40 -7.22 -3.22
N PHE A 161 2.09 -7.45 -3.36
CA PHE A 161 1.07 -6.43 -3.19
C PHE A 161 0.93 -5.99 -1.76
N ALA A 162 1.01 -6.91 -0.79
CA ALA A 162 0.95 -6.55 0.61
C ALA A 162 2.13 -5.64 1.00
N HIS A 163 3.34 -5.95 0.53
CA HIS A 163 4.51 -5.08 0.68
C HIS A 163 4.30 -3.73 -0.02
N TYR A 164 3.87 -3.72 -1.28
CA TYR A 164 3.68 -2.50 -2.06
C TYR A 164 2.65 -1.56 -1.40
N ALA A 165 1.48 -2.10 -1.01
CA ALA A 165 0.43 -1.37 -0.32
C ALA A 165 0.91 -0.83 1.05
N ARG A 166 1.66 -1.62 1.82
CA ARG A 166 2.19 -1.18 3.13
C ARG A 166 3.25 -0.08 2.96
N GLY A 167 4.09 -0.21 1.93
CA GLY A 167 5.08 0.79 1.55
C GLY A 167 4.44 2.12 1.15
N LEU A 168 3.45 2.07 0.25
CA LEU A 168 2.67 3.25 -0.15
C LEU A 168 1.95 3.89 1.03
N ASN A 169 1.30 3.09 1.87
CA ASN A 169 0.58 3.61 3.02
C ASN A 169 1.53 4.37 3.97
N ASN A 170 2.69 3.80 4.30
CA ASN A 170 3.72 4.50 5.08
C ASN A 170 4.24 5.77 4.38
N LEU A 171 4.33 5.76 3.04
CA LEU A 171 4.82 6.90 2.25
C LEU A 171 3.97 8.17 2.42
N TYR A 172 2.68 8.05 2.74
CA TYR A 172 1.79 9.22 2.91
C TYR A 172 1.83 9.86 4.31
N TRP A 173 2.50 9.24 5.28
CA TRP A 173 2.67 9.82 6.61
C TRP A 173 3.60 11.04 6.58
N PRO A 174 3.39 12.05 7.45
CA PRO A 174 4.36 13.12 7.67
C PRO A 174 5.74 12.56 8.04
N SER A 175 6.80 13.15 7.50
CA SER A 175 8.19 12.69 7.73
C SER A 175 8.58 12.78 9.21
N GLY A 176 8.03 13.74 9.94
CA GLY A 176 8.23 13.89 11.39
C GLY A 176 7.73 12.71 12.24
N LEU A 177 6.89 11.83 11.68
CA LEU A 177 6.40 10.61 12.34
C LEU A 177 7.25 9.36 12.03
N GLN A 178 8.39 9.53 11.35
CA GLN A 178 9.42 8.48 11.16
C GLN A 178 8.87 7.21 10.49
N ARG A 179 8.00 7.37 9.49
CA ARG A 179 7.48 6.27 8.67
C ARG A 179 8.17 6.10 7.32
N THR A 180 8.94 7.09 6.88
CA THR A 180 9.61 7.07 5.58
C THR A 180 10.58 5.89 5.44
N ASP A 181 11.31 5.53 6.49
CA ASP A 181 12.21 4.35 6.49
C ASP A 181 11.47 3.04 6.22
N LYS A 182 10.22 2.91 6.70
CA LYS A 182 9.37 1.74 6.47
C LYS A 182 8.89 1.69 5.03
N ALA A 183 8.52 2.85 4.47
CA ALA A 183 8.20 2.96 3.04
C ALA A 183 9.39 2.58 2.15
N ILE A 184 10.60 3.06 2.47
CA ILE A 184 11.83 2.72 1.73
C ILE A 184 12.09 1.21 1.77
N GLN A 185 11.90 0.56 2.92
CA GLN A 185 12.09 -0.88 3.08
C GLN A 185 11.16 -1.69 2.16
N ASP A 186 9.85 -1.49 2.29
CA ASP A 186 8.87 -2.23 1.49
C ASP A 186 8.97 -1.92 -0.01
N LEU A 187 9.05 -0.64 -0.39
CA LEU A 187 9.13 -0.25 -1.80
C LEU A 187 10.46 -0.63 -2.44
N GLY A 188 11.53 -0.69 -1.65
CA GLY A 188 12.83 -1.21 -2.08
C GLY A 188 12.79 -2.71 -2.36
N TYR A 189 12.10 -3.48 -1.51
CA TYR A 189 11.81 -4.89 -1.77
C TYR A 189 10.99 -5.06 -3.05
N CYS A 190 9.89 -4.32 -3.20
CA CYS A 190 9.05 -4.37 -4.39
C CYS A 190 9.82 -4.06 -5.68
N LEU A 191 10.70 -3.05 -5.65
CA LEU A 191 11.54 -2.70 -6.80
C LEU A 191 12.59 -3.79 -7.11
N ALA A 192 13.15 -4.43 -6.08
CA ALA A 192 14.09 -5.53 -6.28
C ALA A 192 13.42 -6.73 -6.96
N VAL A 193 12.20 -7.09 -6.53
CA VAL A 193 11.40 -8.14 -7.20
C VAL A 193 11.04 -7.74 -8.62
N ALA A 194 10.58 -6.50 -8.84
CA ALA A 194 10.28 -5.99 -10.18
C ALA A 194 11.50 -6.15 -11.11
N LYS A 195 12.69 -5.73 -10.67
CA LYS A 195 13.93 -5.89 -11.43
C LYS A 195 14.32 -7.34 -11.72
N GLN A 196 14.03 -8.27 -10.82
CA GLN A 196 14.30 -9.70 -11.03
C GLN A 196 13.37 -10.29 -12.10
N LEU A 197 12.11 -9.86 -12.13
CA LEU A 197 11.08 -10.39 -13.02
C LEU A 197 10.93 -9.59 -14.32
N GLU A 198 11.59 -8.44 -14.44
CA GLU A 198 11.63 -7.64 -15.65
C GLU A 198 12.13 -8.47 -16.85
N GLY A 199 11.28 -8.60 -17.88
CA GLY A 199 11.55 -9.41 -19.07
C GLY A 199 10.98 -10.83 -19.01
N GLN A 200 10.47 -11.27 -17.87
CA GLN A 200 9.64 -12.47 -17.74
C GLN A 200 8.15 -12.12 -17.76
N LEU A 201 7.79 -11.01 -17.13
CA LEU A 201 6.45 -10.43 -17.17
C LEU A 201 6.54 -9.05 -17.87
N ASP A 202 5.39 -8.51 -18.30
CA ASP A 202 5.18 -7.06 -18.53
C ASP A 202 3.96 -6.52 -17.74
N LEU A 203 4.16 -5.75 -16.65
CA LEU A 203 3.10 -5.24 -15.76
C LEU A 203 3.16 -3.72 -15.66
N ALA A 204 2.01 -3.07 -15.86
CA ALA A 204 1.83 -1.61 -15.74
C ALA A 204 2.25 -1.02 -14.38
N ILE A 205 2.33 -1.84 -13.33
CA ILE A 205 2.66 -1.40 -11.98
C ILE A 205 4.17 -1.20 -11.74
N TRP A 206 5.05 -1.72 -12.61
CA TRP A 206 6.49 -1.52 -12.39
C TRP A 206 6.94 -0.08 -12.53
N PRO A 207 6.54 0.70 -13.56
CA PRO A 207 6.80 2.13 -13.58
C PRO A 207 6.43 2.83 -12.26
N LEU A 208 5.27 2.47 -11.70
CA LEU A 208 4.79 3.03 -10.42
C LEU A 208 5.68 2.65 -9.24
N THR A 209 6.30 1.46 -9.28
CA THR A 209 7.24 1.00 -8.25
C THR A 209 8.53 1.83 -8.24
N TYR A 210 9.08 2.16 -9.41
CA TYR A 210 10.22 3.08 -9.54
C TYR A 210 9.85 4.48 -9.02
N ILE A 211 8.66 4.96 -9.38
CA ILE A 211 8.15 6.26 -8.92
C ILE A 211 8.05 6.28 -7.40
N ALA A 212 7.34 5.33 -6.80
CA ALA A 212 7.09 5.28 -5.36
C ALA A 212 8.38 5.13 -4.55
N TYR A 213 9.30 4.24 -4.96
CA TYR A 213 10.58 4.08 -4.26
C TYR A 213 11.44 5.35 -4.36
N GLY A 214 11.52 5.97 -5.55
CA GLY A 214 12.22 7.23 -5.71
C GLY A 214 11.60 8.38 -4.90
N ASP A 215 10.27 8.46 -4.84
CA ASP A 215 9.54 9.42 -4.02
C ASP A 215 9.88 9.23 -2.53
N ALA A 216 9.93 7.97 -2.04
CA ALA A 216 10.30 7.65 -0.66
C ALA A 216 11.74 8.10 -0.32
N LEU A 217 12.69 7.86 -1.23
CA LEU A 217 14.08 8.30 -1.06
C LEU A 217 14.21 9.83 -1.04
N VAL A 218 13.49 10.54 -1.90
CA VAL A 218 13.49 12.01 -1.91
C VAL A 218 12.88 12.55 -0.62
N LYS A 219 11.79 11.95 -0.15
CA LYS A 219 11.12 12.33 1.11
C LYS A 219 12.03 12.15 2.32
N ASP A 220 12.86 11.11 2.31
CA ASP A 220 13.91 10.87 3.32
C ASP A 220 15.12 11.82 3.19
N GLY A 221 15.16 12.64 2.13
CA GLY A 221 16.26 13.57 1.88
C GLY A 221 17.40 12.99 1.03
N GLN A 222 17.33 11.71 0.65
CA GLN A 222 18.24 11.06 -0.31
C GLN A 222 17.90 11.44 -1.77
N VAL A 223 17.80 12.75 -2.04
CA VAL A 223 17.21 13.28 -3.28
C VAL A 223 17.91 12.80 -4.54
N LYS A 224 19.24 12.84 -4.56
CA LYS A 224 20.03 12.35 -5.70
C LYS A 224 19.74 10.88 -6.01
N LYS A 225 19.64 10.05 -4.96
CA LYS A 225 19.36 8.62 -5.12
C LYS A 225 17.95 8.37 -5.67
N GLY A 226 16.96 9.12 -5.18
CA GLY A 226 15.59 9.04 -5.70
C GLY A 226 15.49 9.44 -7.18
N ILE A 227 16.18 10.52 -7.58
CA ILE A 227 16.27 10.92 -8.99
C ILE A 227 16.93 9.83 -9.84
N GLU A 228 18.00 9.20 -9.36
CA GLU A 228 18.65 8.10 -10.09
C GLU A 228 17.72 6.88 -10.25
N VAL A 229 16.88 6.56 -9.26
CA VAL A 229 15.83 5.53 -9.42
C VAL A 229 14.85 5.91 -10.53
N TRP A 230 14.35 7.15 -10.55
CA TRP A 230 13.42 7.58 -11.61
C TRP A 230 14.06 7.56 -13.00
N LYS A 231 15.33 7.96 -13.12
CA LYS A 231 16.08 7.83 -14.38
C LYS A 231 16.24 6.39 -14.81
N ASP A 232 16.48 5.48 -13.86
CA ASP A 232 16.57 4.05 -14.13
C ASP A 232 15.26 3.50 -14.67
N GLY A 233 14.14 3.82 -14.00
CA GLY A 233 12.80 3.48 -14.47
C GLY A 233 12.52 4.06 -15.86
N PHE A 234 12.81 5.34 -16.10
CA PHE A 234 12.55 5.97 -17.40
C PHE A 234 13.38 5.36 -18.55
N ARG A 235 14.61 4.91 -18.29
CA ARG A 235 15.42 4.20 -19.30
C ARG A 235 14.72 2.93 -19.80
N LYS A 236 14.00 2.25 -18.91
CA LYS A 236 13.24 1.02 -19.19
C LYS A 236 11.86 1.33 -19.78
N TYR A 237 11.08 2.18 -19.11
CA TYR A 237 9.70 2.53 -19.47
C TYR A 237 9.63 3.92 -20.11
N LYS A 238 10.14 4.04 -21.33
CA LYS A 238 10.34 5.34 -22.02
C LYS A 238 9.04 6.08 -22.38
N THR A 239 7.92 5.38 -22.36
CA THR A 239 6.59 5.94 -22.66
C THR A 239 5.84 6.37 -21.41
N ASP A 240 6.39 6.13 -20.22
CA ASP A 240 5.75 6.54 -18.96
C ASP A 240 5.99 8.03 -18.69
N ASP A 241 4.92 8.82 -18.76
CA ASP A 241 4.95 10.27 -18.62
C ASP A 241 5.41 10.73 -17.22
N ALA A 242 5.05 9.97 -16.18
CA ALA A 242 5.38 10.33 -14.81
C ALA A 242 6.87 10.12 -14.51
N LEU A 243 7.47 9.04 -15.02
CA LEU A 243 8.91 8.77 -14.99
C LEU A 243 9.68 9.76 -15.85
N SER A 244 9.21 10.06 -17.05
CA SER A 244 9.82 11.06 -17.95
C SER A 244 9.93 12.42 -17.25
N ARG A 245 8.81 12.89 -16.67
CA ARG A 245 8.77 14.14 -15.89
C ARG A 245 9.77 14.11 -14.74
N ARG A 246 9.76 13.05 -13.93
CA ARG A 246 10.59 12.91 -12.72
C ARG A 246 12.08 12.80 -13.01
N ALA A 247 12.47 12.04 -14.04
CA ALA A 247 13.85 11.83 -14.43
C ALA A 247 14.55 13.14 -14.87
N GLY A 248 13.78 14.12 -15.34
CA GLY A 248 14.25 15.44 -15.74
C GLY A 248 14.28 16.51 -14.63
N LEU A 249 13.85 16.19 -13.41
CA LEU A 249 13.78 17.18 -12.32
C LEU A 249 15.17 17.55 -11.77
N SER A 250 15.31 18.80 -11.33
CA SER A 250 16.39 19.21 -10.43
C SER A 250 16.14 18.68 -9.01
N GLU A 251 17.15 18.74 -8.12
CA GLU A 251 16.95 18.33 -6.72
C GLU A 251 15.84 19.12 -6.02
N GLN A 252 15.73 20.43 -6.30
CA GLN A 252 14.66 21.25 -5.76
C GLN A 252 13.30 20.85 -6.36
N GLY A 253 13.23 20.66 -7.69
CA GLY A 253 12.02 20.19 -8.36
C GLY A 253 11.55 18.83 -7.83
N ALA A 254 12.47 17.90 -7.57
CA ALA A 254 12.16 16.61 -6.97
C ALA A 254 11.54 16.76 -5.57
N ARG A 255 12.12 17.61 -4.71
CA ARG A 255 11.56 17.89 -3.37
C ARG A 255 10.16 18.50 -3.46
N ASP A 256 9.96 19.45 -4.36
CA ASP A 256 8.67 20.13 -4.51
C ASP A 256 7.59 19.20 -5.07
N THR A 257 7.93 18.38 -6.07
CA THR A 257 7.05 17.32 -6.58
C THR A 257 6.65 16.34 -5.47
N VAL A 258 7.62 15.81 -4.71
CA VAL A 258 7.33 14.83 -3.65
C VAL A 258 6.55 15.48 -2.50
N ARG A 259 6.83 16.73 -2.14
CA ARG A 259 6.03 17.49 -1.17
C ARG A 259 4.57 17.60 -1.63
N GLY A 260 4.34 17.96 -2.88
CA GLY A 260 2.99 18.14 -3.44
C GLY A 260 2.22 16.83 -3.60
N GLU A 261 2.88 15.75 -4.00
CA GLU A 261 2.22 14.47 -4.31
C GLU A 261 2.13 13.53 -3.10
N ARG A 262 3.13 13.51 -2.21
CA ARG A 262 3.20 12.56 -1.07
C ARG A 262 3.15 13.21 0.30
N GLY A 263 3.19 14.54 0.37
CA GLY A 263 3.38 15.28 1.62
C GLY A 263 4.79 15.09 2.18
N ILE A 264 5.33 16.11 2.84
CA ILE A 264 6.54 15.98 3.67
C ILE A 264 6.19 16.35 5.11
N ASP A 265 5.54 17.49 5.27
CA ASP A 265 5.24 18.11 6.57
C ASP A 265 3.83 17.77 7.08
N GLU A 266 2.94 17.34 6.19
CA GLU A 266 1.54 17.03 6.49
C GLU A 266 1.16 15.62 6.04
N PHE A 267 0.04 15.12 6.58
CA PHE A 267 -0.54 13.86 6.14
C PHE A 267 -1.23 14.10 4.81
N ARG A 268 -0.63 13.60 3.73
CA ARG A 268 -1.16 13.79 2.38
C ARG A 268 -2.17 12.69 2.10
N ARG A 269 -3.29 13.07 1.49
CA ARG A 269 -4.31 12.11 1.05
C ARG A 269 -3.82 11.42 -0.22
N PRO A 270 -3.93 10.09 -0.32
CA PRO A 270 -3.52 9.38 -1.51
C PRO A 270 -4.44 9.72 -2.69
N ASP A 271 -3.88 9.66 -3.90
CA ASP A 271 -4.69 9.69 -5.11
C ASP A 271 -5.56 8.42 -5.20
N PRO A 272 -6.83 8.51 -5.64
CA PRO A 272 -7.72 7.34 -5.75
C PRO A 272 -7.19 6.19 -6.59
N SER A 273 -6.34 6.45 -7.57
CA SER A 273 -5.74 5.42 -8.43
C SER A 273 -4.68 4.57 -7.70
N VAL A 274 -4.11 5.06 -6.59
CA VAL A 274 -3.01 4.39 -5.89
C VAL A 274 -3.41 3.06 -5.28
N SER A 275 -4.70 2.90 -4.95
CA SER A 275 -5.24 1.67 -4.40
C SER A 275 -5.84 0.75 -5.46
N ASP A 276 -6.02 1.19 -6.71
CA ASP A 276 -6.69 0.40 -7.75
C ASP A 276 -5.73 -0.63 -8.36
N LEU A 277 -6.07 -1.92 -8.23
CA LEU A 277 -5.25 -3.01 -8.74
C LEU A 277 -5.63 -3.44 -10.16
N SER A 278 -6.72 -2.90 -10.73
CA SER A 278 -7.21 -3.25 -12.08
C SER A 278 -6.12 -3.17 -13.16
N MET A 279 -5.24 -2.17 -13.04
CA MET A 279 -4.13 -1.94 -13.95
C MET A 279 -3.21 -3.15 -14.16
N VAL A 280 -3.18 -4.10 -13.22
CA VAL A 280 -2.28 -5.25 -13.30
C VAL A 280 -2.80 -6.33 -14.24
N TRP A 281 -4.11 -6.54 -14.29
CA TRP A 281 -4.73 -7.54 -15.17
C TRP A 281 -5.38 -6.94 -16.42
N ASP A 282 -5.68 -5.64 -16.44
CA ASP A 282 -6.21 -4.94 -17.62
C ASP A 282 -5.17 -4.80 -18.73
N ASP A 283 -3.89 -4.60 -18.37
CA ASP A 283 -2.82 -4.30 -19.33
C ASP A 283 -2.36 -5.53 -20.12
N MET A 284 -2.51 -6.72 -19.54
CA MET A 284 -2.16 -7.98 -20.20
C MET A 284 -3.02 -8.30 -21.44
N ASN A 285 -4.19 -7.65 -21.59
CA ASN A 285 -5.05 -7.77 -22.77
C ASN A 285 -4.74 -6.76 -23.88
N ARG A 286 -3.82 -5.80 -23.66
CA ARG A 286 -3.46 -4.77 -24.65
C ARG A 286 -2.27 -5.15 -25.54
N GLY A 287 -1.70 -6.34 -25.32
CA GLY A 287 -0.54 -6.87 -26.05
C GLY A 287 -0.86 -7.77 -27.24
N GLU A 288 -2.13 -8.01 -27.57
CA GLU A 288 -2.60 -8.72 -28.79
C GLU A 288 -3.21 -7.75 -29.81
#